data_AF-A0A0G1XCY0-F1
#
_entry.id   AF-A0A0G1XCY0-F1
#
_cell.length_a   1.000
_cell.length_b   1.000
_cell.length_c   1.000
_cell.angle_alpha   90.00
_cell.angle_beta   90.00
_cell.angle_gamma   90.00
#
_symmetry.space_group_name_H-M   'P 1'
#
loop_
_entity.id
_entity.type
_entity.pdbx_description
1 polymer ?
#
loop_
_entity_poly.entity_id
_entity_poly.type
_entity_poly.pdbx_seq_one_letter_code
_entity_poly.pdbx_strand_id
1 'polypeptide(L)'
;MSNFFRKAYNVNLPKSKRESEEFGGGKKGLVLCKKCTSAYYKKSWHHDIAGLKNYEKDWPVHFTVCPACQMIHNKQYEGRIKIKNIPVVSE
;
A
#
# COMPACT_ATOMS: atom_id res chain seq x y z
N MET A 1 46.67 17.71 -26.55
CA MET A 1 45.77 16.83 -25.78
C MET A 1 44.84 17.71 -24.95
N SER A 2 43.60 17.88 -25.37
CA SER A 2 42.63 18.75 -24.70
C SER A 2 42.04 18.04 -23.49
N ASN A 3 42.32 18.55 -22.29
CA ASN A 3 41.77 18.06 -21.03
C ASN A 3 40.24 18.23 -21.01
N PHE A 4 39.54 17.14 -21.30
CA PHE A 4 38.07 17.01 -21.31
C PHE A 4 37.48 16.74 -19.92
N PHE A 5 38.13 17.20 -18.85
CA PHE A 5 37.60 17.06 -17.49
C PHE A 5 36.47 18.09 -17.30
N ARG A 6 35.25 17.66 -17.62
CA ARG A 6 34.00 18.38 -17.39
C ARG A 6 33.94 18.78 -15.92
N LYS A 7 33.79 20.09 -15.68
CA LYS A 7 33.60 20.72 -14.37
C LYS A 7 32.54 19.94 -13.58
N ALA A 8 32.90 19.41 -12.42
CA ALA A 8 31.95 18.71 -11.54
C ALA A 8 30.86 19.71 -11.14
N TYR A 9 29.64 19.52 -11.65
CA TYR A 9 28.50 20.30 -11.21
C TYR A 9 28.24 19.93 -9.76
N ASN A 10 28.32 20.93 -8.88
CA ASN A 10 27.99 20.76 -7.46
C ASN A 10 26.46 20.70 -7.35
N VAL A 11 25.90 19.52 -7.59
CA VAL A 11 24.45 19.30 -7.54
C VAL A 11 24.05 19.21 -6.08
N ASN A 12 23.47 20.27 -5.53
CA ASN A 12 22.78 20.22 -4.24
C ASN A 12 21.51 19.40 -4.41
N LEU A 13 21.62 18.09 -4.25
CA LEU A 13 20.46 17.21 -4.19
C LEU A 13 19.65 17.56 -2.94
N PRO A 14 18.32 17.71 -3.04
CA PRO A 14 17.49 17.86 -1.86
C PRO A 14 17.68 16.64 -0.97
N LYS A 15 17.73 16.87 0.35
CA LYS A 15 17.85 15.80 1.34
C LYS A 15 16.67 14.84 1.14
N SER A 16 16.94 13.54 1.14
CA SER A 16 15.87 12.53 1.09
C SER A 16 14.91 12.79 2.25
N LYS A 17 13.61 12.82 1.94
CA LYS A 17 12.57 13.00 2.94
C LYS A 17 12.53 11.75 3.81
N ARG A 18 12.26 11.92 5.10
CA ARG A 18 12.01 10.75 5.97
C ARG A 18 10.71 10.09 5.55
N GLU A 19 10.58 8.78 5.77
CA GLU A 19 9.34 8.03 5.48
C GLU A 19 8.09 8.69 6.10
N SER A 20 8.24 9.29 7.29
CA SER A 20 7.17 10.08 7.93
C SER A 20 6.74 11.33 7.15
N GLU A 21 7.65 11.96 6.40
CA GLU A 21 7.40 13.14 5.57
C GLU A 21 6.84 12.77 4.19
N GLU A 22 7.20 11.60 3.65
CA GLU A 22 6.68 11.13 2.36
C GLU A 22 5.25 10.62 2.46
N PHE A 23 4.93 9.91 3.54
CA PHE A 23 3.63 9.27 3.74
C PHE A 23 2.70 10.03 4.72
N GLY A 24 3.09 11.25 5.13
CA GLY A 24 2.33 12.13 6.01
C GLY A 24 1.93 11.54 7.37
N GLY A 25 1.07 12.21 8.13
CA GLY A 25 0.38 11.57 9.26
C GLY A 25 -0.66 10.55 8.77
N GLY A 26 -0.84 9.43 9.47
CA GLY A 26 -1.93 8.51 9.15
C GLY A 26 -3.29 9.22 9.28
N LYS A 27 -4.26 8.88 8.41
CA LYS A 27 -5.63 9.42 8.53
C LYS A 27 -6.14 9.13 9.96
N LYS A 28 -6.67 10.17 10.64
CA LYS A 28 -7.32 10.00 11.95
C LYS A 28 -8.64 9.24 11.74
N GLY A 29 -8.92 8.27 12.59
CA GLY A 29 -10.12 7.43 12.52
C GLY A 29 -9.93 6.10 11.81
N LEU A 30 -11.02 5.33 11.73
CA LEU A 30 -11.06 3.99 11.15
C LEU A 30 -11.74 4.05 9.79
N VAL A 31 -11.15 3.46 8.74
CA VAL A 31 -11.83 3.36 7.44
C VAL A 31 -12.17 1.91 7.14
N LEU A 32 -13.45 1.60 6.98
CA LEU A 32 -13.92 0.24 6.69
C LEU A 32 -14.23 0.07 5.20
N CYS A 33 -13.84 -1.07 4.64
CA CYS A 33 -14.23 -1.48 3.31
C CYS A 33 -15.67 -2.01 3.30
N LYS A 34 -16.53 -1.45 2.45
CA LYS A 34 -17.93 -1.92 2.28
C LYS A 34 -18.05 -3.34 1.72
N LYS A 35 -17.01 -3.86 1.04
CA LYS A 35 -17.04 -5.16 0.35
C LYS A 35 -16.39 -6.30 1.13
N CYS A 36 -15.17 -6.09 1.60
CA CYS A 36 -14.37 -7.14 2.28
C CYS A 36 -14.24 -6.92 3.78
N THR A 37 -14.95 -5.92 4.33
CA THR A 37 -14.95 -5.55 5.76
C THR A 37 -13.58 -5.24 6.37
N SER A 38 -12.52 -5.16 5.58
CA SER A 38 -11.18 -4.80 6.05
C SER A 38 -11.14 -3.35 6.56
N ALA A 39 -10.35 -3.11 7.60
CA ALA A 39 -10.16 -1.82 8.22
C ALA A 39 -8.81 -1.20 7.86
N TYR A 40 -8.80 0.05 7.44
CA TYR A 40 -7.60 0.87 7.36
C TYR A 40 -7.36 1.56 8.69
N TYR A 41 -6.24 1.22 9.32
CA TYR A 41 -5.82 1.75 10.61
C TYR A 41 -4.30 1.86 10.66
N LYS A 42 -3.76 2.92 11.26
CA LYS A 42 -2.29 3.15 11.37
C LYS A 42 -1.55 2.96 10.03
N LYS A 43 -2.13 3.49 8.95
CA LYS A 43 -1.60 3.43 7.58
C LYS A 43 -1.55 2.03 6.92
N SER A 44 -2.19 1.03 7.51
CA SER A 44 -2.24 -0.32 6.94
C SER A 44 -3.68 -0.85 6.89
N TRP A 45 -3.94 -1.78 5.96
CA TRP A 45 -5.20 -2.50 5.89
C TRP A 45 -5.11 -3.78 6.74
N HIS A 46 -6.06 -3.95 7.64
CA HIS A 46 -6.20 -5.07 8.55
C HIS A 46 -7.46 -5.84 8.18
N HIS A 47 -7.34 -7.16 8.04
CA HIS A 47 -8.50 -8.03 7.79
C HIS A 47 -9.36 -8.21 9.04
N ASP A 48 -8.72 -8.29 10.20
CA ASP A 48 -9.38 -8.43 11.49
C ASP A 48 -9.48 -7.08 12.20
N ILE A 49 -10.71 -6.69 12.52
CA ILE A 49 -11.03 -5.47 13.27
C ILE A 49 -10.90 -5.74 14.78
N ALA A 50 -11.17 -6.97 15.23
CA ALA A 50 -11.16 -7.32 16.65
C ALA A 50 -9.74 -7.31 17.25
N GLY A 51 -8.72 -7.66 16.45
CA GLY A 51 -7.31 -7.61 16.83
C GLY A 51 -6.69 -6.20 16.91
N LEU A 52 -7.44 -5.13 16.62
CA LEU A 52 -6.90 -3.77 16.65
C LEU A 52 -6.61 -3.32 18.09
N LYS A 53 -5.32 -3.23 18.43
CA LYS A 53 -4.85 -2.72 19.72
C LYS A 53 -5.09 -1.20 19.81
N ASN A 54 -5.71 -0.78 20.92
CA ASN A 54 -6.11 0.59 21.27
C ASN A 54 -7.41 1.05 20.57
N TYR A 55 -8.54 0.45 20.97
CA TYR A 55 -9.85 0.99 20.63
C TYR A 55 -10.13 2.23 21.47
N GLU A 56 -10.29 3.39 20.84
CA GLU A 56 -11.01 4.50 21.45
C GLU A 56 -12.50 4.28 21.21
N LYS A 57 -13.32 4.51 22.24
CA LYS A 57 -14.76 4.18 22.24
C LYS A 57 -15.55 4.92 21.14
N ASP A 58 -15.05 6.08 20.70
CA ASP A 58 -15.74 7.00 19.78
C ASP A 58 -14.90 7.32 18.53
N TRP A 59 -14.30 6.32 17.88
CA TRP A 59 -13.61 6.60 16.63
C TRP A 59 -14.58 6.95 15.50
N PRO A 60 -14.36 8.04 14.74
CA PRO A 60 -15.10 8.29 13.53
C PRO A 60 -14.79 7.17 12.53
N VAL A 61 -15.82 6.42 12.15
CA VAL A 61 -15.75 5.35 11.17
C VAL A 61 -16.18 5.89 9.81
N HIS A 62 -15.31 5.77 8.82
CA HIS A 62 -15.61 6.10 7.43
C HIS A 62 -15.75 4.83 6.60
N PHE A 63 -16.75 4.77 5.72
CA PHE A 63 -16.94 3.63 4.83
C PHE A 63 -16.48 3.95 3.41
N THR A 64 -15.52 3.19 2.89
CA THR A 64 -15.01 3.31 1.51
C THR A 64 -14.91 1.93 0.85
N VAL A 65 -14.43 1.88 -0.39
CA VAL A 65 -14.00 0.64 -1.05
C VAL A 65 -12.48 0.57 -0.96
N CYS A 66 -11.93 -0.56 -0.50
CA CYS A 66 -10.48 -0.71 -0.41
C CYS A 66 -9.85 -0.80 -1.81
N PRO A 67 -8.56 -0.42 -1.96
CA PRO A 67 -7.85 -0.50 -3.24
C PRO A 67 -7.91 -1.89 -3.87
N ALA A 68 -7.77 -2.96 -3.07
CA ALA A 68 -7.85 -4.34 -3.56
C ALA A 68 -9.22 -4.65 -4.20
N CYS A 69 -10.32 -4.29 -3.53
CA CYS A 69 -11.67 -4.46 -4.09
C CYS A 69 -11.92 -3.59 -5.31
N GLN A 70 -11.32 -2.39 -5.37
CA GLN A 70 -11.39 -1.51 -6.52
C GLN A 70 -10.60 -2.08 -7.72
N MET A 71 -9.42 -2.65 -7.48
CA MET A 71 -8.62 -3.31 -8.51
C MET A 71 -9.33 -4.54 -9.08
N ILE A 72 -9.94 -5.38 -8.23
CA ILE A 72 -10.75 -6.52 -8.67
C ILE A 72 -11.91 -6.04 -9.56
N HIS A 73 -12.61 -4.99 -9.15
CA HIS A 73 -13.70 -4.40 -9.94
C HIS A 73 -13.21 -3.88 -11.30
N ASN A 74 -12.04 -3.24 -11.31
CA ASN A 74 -11.44 -2.65 -12.50
C ASN A 74 -10.67 -3.66 -13.36
N LYS A 75 -10.62 -4.95 -12.97
CA LYS A 75 -9.82 -5.99 -13.63
C LYS A 75 -8.33 -5.61 -13.74
N GLN A 76 -7.83 -4.89 -12.75
CA GLN A 76 -6.42 -4.52 -12.64
C GLN A 76 -5.70 -5.59 -11.83
N TYR A 77 -4.81 -6.32 -12.50
CA TYR A 77 -4.03 -7.39 -11.89
C TYR A 77 -2.55 -7.03 -12.00
N GLU A 78 -1.79 -7.27 -10.92
CA GLU A 78 -0.35 -6.99 -10.89
C GLU A 78 0.46 -7.97 -11.75
N GLY A 79 -0.12 -9.13 -12.06
CA GLY A 79 0.55 -10.16 -12.86
C GLY A 79 -0.37 -11.29 -13.27
N ARG A 80 0.21 -12.23 -14.04
CA ARG A 80 -0.47 -13.44 -14.52
C ARG A 80 0.38 -14.66 -14.21
N ILE A 81 -0.20 -15.63 -13.51
CA ILE A 81 0.42 -16.93 -13.26
C ILE A 81 0.00 -17.90 -14.37
N LYS A 82 0.97 -18.62 -14.95
CA LYS A 82 0.72 -19.72 -15.89
C LYS A 82 1.25 -21.01 -15.28
N ILE A 83 0.36 -21.91 -14.90
CA ILE A 83 0.71 -23.24 -14.41
C ILE A 83 0.85 -24.16 -15.64
N LYS A 84 1.95 -24.90 -15.72
CA LYS A 84 2.22 -25.90 -16.77
C LYS A 84 2.47 -27.25 -16.11
N ASN A 85 2.20 -28.34 -16.84
CA ASN A 85 2.46 -29.71 -16.39
C ASN A 85 1.76 -30.07 -15.07
N ILE A 86 0.44 -29.81 -15.00
CA ILE A 86 -0.37 -30.23 -13.84
C ILE A 86 -0.36 -31.77 -13.78
N PRO A 87 0.10 -32.39 -12.68
CA PRO A 87 0.10 -33.83 -12.54
C PRO A 87 -1.35 -34.34 -12.48
N VAL A 88 -1.62 -35.44 -13.18
CA VAL A 88 -2.91 -36.14 -13.08
C VAL A 88 -2.92 -36.84 -11.73
N VAL A 89 -3.86 -36.50 -10.85
CA VAL A 89 -4.06 -37.23 -9.61
C VAL A 89 -4.70 -38.57 -9.99
N SER A 90 -3.97 -39.67 -9.84
CA SER A 90 -4.53 -41.01 -9.95
C SER A 90 -5.31 -41.32 -8.67
N GLU A 91 -6.61 -41.55 -8.81
CA GLU A 91 -7.52 -42.02 -7.73
C GLU A 91 -7.17 -43.42 -7.25
#